data_AF-A0A645JFQ0-F1
#
_entry.id   AF-A0A645JFQ0-F1
#
_cell.length_a   1.000
_cell.length_b   1.000
_cell.length_c   1.000
_cell.angle_alpha   90.00
_cell.angle_beta   90.00
_cell.angle_gamma   90.00
#
_symmetry.space_group_name_H-M   'P 1'
#
loop_
_entity.id
_entity.type
_entity.pdbx_description
1 polymer ?
#
loop_
_entity_poly.entity_id
_entity_poly.type
_entity_poly.pdbx_seq_one_letter_code
_entity_poly.pdbx_strand_id
1 'polypeptide(L)'
;MKTNIDDDPLALKNAALVPARISLTDSLDLTRVLCRNNVLFSRKGEDGKSQQAGGHQADYVVADRVMVVTGKPGEQPWMSAEGRRMYSDRIFVNTEDGRMWGDGNIRTVEEK
;
A
#
# COMPACT_ATOMS: atom_id res chain seq x y z
N MET A 1 0.75 25.89 5.02
CA MET A 1 -0.63 25.39 5.01
C MET A 1 -0.62 23.98 5.57
N LYS A 2 -1.40 23.70 6.62
CA LYS A 2 -1.58 22.33 7.12
C LYS A 2 -2.64 21.68 6.24
N THR A 3 -2.27 20.69 5.44
CA THR A 3 -3.22 19.84 4.72
C THR A 3 -4.10 19.14 5.75
N ASN A 4 -5.40 19.44 5.74
CA ASN A 4 -6.36 18.78 6.62
C ASN A 4 -6.73 17.43 6.00
N ILE A 5 -7.03 16.42 6.81
CA ILE A 5 -7.42 15.09 6.32
C ILE A 5 -8.72 15.14 5.50
N ASP A 6 -9.54 16.16 5.74
CA ASP A 6 -10.75 16.48 4.98
C ASP A 6 -10.46 16.98 3.55
N ASP A 7 -9.21 17.41 3.29
CA ASP A 7 -8.75 17.83 1.96
C ASP A 7 -8.25 16.63 1.13
N ASP A 8 -8.16 15.43 1.70
CA ASP A 8 -7.83 14.20 0.97
C ASP A 8 -9.11 13.58 0.39
N PRO A 9 -9.33 13.66 -0.94
CA PRO A 9 -10.50 13.08 -1.59
C PRO A 9 -10.55 11.55 -1.51
N LEU A 10 -9.51 10.90 -0.98
CA LEU A 10 -9.41 9.46 -0.74
C LEU A 10 -9.71 9.07 0.72
N ALA A 11 -9.91 10.03 1.62
CA ALA A 11 -10.32 9.74 2.98
C ALA A 11 -11.68 9.02 2.98
N LEU A 12 -11.73 7.82 3.58
CA LEU A 12 -12.98 7.07 3.73
C LEU A 12 -13.94 7.89 4.59
N LYS A 13 -15.06 8.35 4.00
CA LYS A 13 -16.08 9.17 4.69
C LYS A 13 -16.67 8.51 5.95
N ASN A 14 -16.48 7.20 6.12
CA ASN A 14 -16.85 6.42 7.30
C ASN A 14 -15.62 5.85 8.04
N ALA A 15 -14.61 6.69 8.24
CA ALA A 15 -13.43 6.36 9.06
C ALA A 15 -13.74 6.03 10.54
N ALA A 16 -15.00 6.03 10.96
CA ALA A 16 -15.43 5.68 12.32
C ALA A 16 -15.12 4.23 12.74
N LEU A 17 -14.61 3.38 11.84
CA LEU A 17 -14.08 2.05 12.11
C LEU A 17 -12.56 1.94 11.87
N VAL A 18 -11.86 3.06 11.73
CA VAL A 18 -10.39 3.11 11.63
C VAL A 18 -9.80 2.71 12.99
N PRO A 19 -8.78 1.83 13.05
CA PRO A 19 -8.08 1.59 14.32
C PRO A 19 -7.62 2.94 14.86
N ALA A 20 -7.76 3.15 16.17
CA ALA A 20 -7.50 4.41 16.87
C ALA A 20 -6.38 5.24 16.21
N ARG A 21 -6.65 6.53 15.93
CA ARG A 21 -5.61 7.45 15.46
C ARG A 21 -4.43 7.36 16.44
N ILE A 22 -3.30 6.82 15.96
CA ILE A 22 -2.10 6.68 16.76
C ILE A 22 -1.39 8.03 16.73
N SER A 23 -1.67 8.86 17.73
CA SER A 23 -0.85 10.05 18.00
C SER A 23 0.38 9.60 18.78
N LEU A 24 1.55 9.82 18.21
CA LEU A 24 2.82 9.61 18.90
C LEU A 24 3.15 10.85 19.73
N THR A 25 3.60 10.64 20.97
CA THR A 25 4.12 11.69 21.86
C THR A 25 5.59 11.96 21.56
N ASP A 26 6.13 13.06 22.07
CA ASP A 26 7.48 13.61 21.79
C ASP A 26 8.69 12.67 22.04
N SER A 27 8.46 11.44 22.48
CA SER A 27 9.46 10.40 22.76
C SER A 27 9.33 9.14 21.91
N LEU A 28 8.35 9.07 21.00
CA LEU A 28 8.10 7.90 20.16
C LEU A 28 8.14 8.28 18.67
N ASP A 29 8.98 7.59 17.91
CA ASP A 29 9.03 7.69 16.46
C ASP A 29 8.29 6.51 15.80
N LEU A 30 7.48 6.79 14.78
CA LEU A 30 6.90 5.72 13.96
C LEU A 30 7.99 5.17 13.06
N THR A 31 8.44 3.95 13.32
CA THR A 31 9.48 3.30 12.51
C THR A 31 8.91 2.29 11.53
N ARG A 32 7.77 1.66 11.86
CA ARG A 32 7.19 0.58 11.08
C ARG A 32 5.67 0.48 11.26
N VAL A 33 4.94 0.19 10.19
CA VAL A 33 3.51 -0.12 10.21
C VAL A 33 3.29 -1.52 9.65
N LEU A 34 2.66 -2.39 10.44
CA LEU A 34 2.31 -3.75 10.03
C LEU A 34 0.79 -3.87 9.85
N CYS A 35 0.37 -4.08 8.61
CA CYS A 35 -1.02 -4.32 8.25
C CYS A 35 -1.22 -5.80 7.93
N ARG A 36 -2.22 -6.45 8.53
CA ARG A 36 -2.51 -7.89 8.35
C ARG A 36 -3.96 -8.11 7.95
N ASN A 37 -4.23 -9.30 7.39
CA ASN A 37 -5.55 -9.80 7.04
C ASN A 37 -6.24 -8.99 5.94
N ASN A 38 -5.80 -9.21 4.69
CA ASN A 38 -6.36 -8.63 3.46
C ASN A 38 -6.09 -7.12 3.34
N VAL A 39 -4.85 -6.80 2.99
CA VAL A 39 -4.39 -5.43 2.80
C VAL A 39 -4.63 -4.98 1.36
N LEU A 40 -5.10 -3.74 1.23
CA LEU A 40 -5.14 -3.00 -0.03
C LEU A 40 -4.43 -1.66 0.17
N PHE A 41 -3.44 -1.40 -0.68
CA PHE A 41 -2.86 -0.09 -0.91
C PHE A 41 -3.37 0.44 -2.25
N SER A 42 -3.77 1.70 -2.28
CA SER A 42 -4.25 2.38 -3.47
C SER A 42 -3.72 3.81 -3.49
N ARG A 43 -3.18 4.23 -4.64
CA ARG A 43 -2.78 5.62 -4.89
C ARG A 43 -3.20 6.04 -6.30
N LYS A 44 -3.25 7.35 -6.53
CA LYS A 44 -3.24 7.88 -7.91
C LYS A 44 -1.80 8.20 -8.32
N GLY A 45 -1.42 7.81 -9.52
CA GLY A 45 -0.22 8.30 -10.19
C GLY A 45 -0.38 9.78 -10.57
N GLU A 46 0.72 10.41 -10.99
CA GLU A 46 0.70 11.79 -11.49
C GLU A 46 -0.19 11.95 -12.74
N ASP A 47 -0.34 10.87 -13.52
CA ASP A 47 -1.24 10.76 -14.67
C ASP A 47 -2.72 10.59 -14.29
N GLY A 48 -3.03 10.60 -12.98
CA GLY A 48 -4.37 10.41 -12.44
C GLY A 48 -4.86 8.95 -12.47
N LYS A 49 -4.08 8.01 -13.01
CA LYS A 49 -4.46 6.58 -13.04
C LYS A 49 -4.26 5.98 -11.66
N SER A 50 -5.09 5.00 -11.32
CA SER A 50 -4.96 4.27 -10.06
C SER A 50 -3.87 3.22 -10.16
N GLN A 51 -3.04 3.15 -9.13
CA GLN A 51 -2.08 2.09 -8.89
C GLN A 51 -2.41 1.43 -7.56
N GLN A 52 -2.41 0.10 -7.55
CA GLN A 52 -2.87 -0.66 -6.39
C GLN A 52 -1.94 -1.83 -6.10
N ALA A 53 -1.75 -2.14 -4.83
CA ALA A 53 -1.13 -3.38 -4.38
C ALA A 53 -2.02 -4.05 -3.33
N GLY A 54 -2.17 -5.36 -3.40
CA GLY A 54 -2.94 -6.10 -2.42
C GLY A 54 -2.35 -7.45 -2.09
N GLY A 55 -2.62 -7.91 -0.88
CA GLY A 55 -2.07 -9.15 -0.35
C GLY A 55 -2.64 -9.50 1.01
N HIS A 56 -2.05 -10.50 1.65
CA HIS A 56 -2.44 -10.90 3.00
C HIS A 56 -1.87 -9.95 4.06
N GLN A 57 -0.63 -9.48 3.87
CA GLN A 57 0.08 -8.59 4.79
C GLN A 57 0.81 -7.50 4.02
N ALA A 58 0.94 -6.32 4.63
CA ALA A 58 1.87 -5.29 4.21
C ALA A 58 2.73 -4.81 5.37
N ASP A 59 4.00 -4.60 5.10
CA ASP A 59 5.00 -4.15 6.05
C ASP A 59 5.66 -2.88 5.54
N TYR A 60 5.34 -1.75 6.18
CA TYR A 60 5.85 -0.44 5.79
C TYR A 60 6.95 0.00 6.75
N VAL A 61 8.16 0.17 6.22
CA VAL A 61 9.31 0.74 6.95
C VAL A 61 9.35 2.23 6.68
N VAL A 62 9.10 3.04 7.71
CA VAL A 62 8.89 4.50 7.57
C VAL A 62 10.16 5.21 7.10
N ALA A 63 11.31 4.81 7.64
CA ALA A 63 12.60 5.40 7.28
C ALA A 63 12.93 5.19 5.79
N ASP A 64 12.64 3.99 5.29
CA ASP A 64 12.95 3.59 3.90
C ASP A 64 11.85 4.03 2.92
N ARG A 65 10.67 4.39 3.44
CA ARG A 65 9.47 4.71 2.66
C ARG A 65 9.07 3.57 1.72
N VAL A 66 9.39 2.34 2.11
CA VAL A 66 9.09 1.13 1.34
C VAL A 66 8.10 0.29 2.10
N MET A 67 7.04 -0.09 1.39
CA MET A 67 6.08 -1.09 1.84
C MET A 67 6.29 -2.40 1.08
N VAL A 68 6.40 -3.49 1.82
CA VAL A 68 6.48 -4.85 1.27
C VAL A 68 5.14 -5.56 1.45
N VAL A 69 4.48 -5.87 0.35
CA VAL A 69 3.21 -6.60 0.30
C VAL A 69 3.50 -8.08 0.04
N THR A 70 2.88 -8.94 0.83
CA THR A 70 3.05 -10.40 0.78
C THR A 70 1.71 -11.10 0.83
N GLY A 71 1.65 -12.29 0.24
CA GLY A 71 0.47 -13.16 0.25
C GLY A 71 0.50 -14.11 1.44
N LYS A 72 -0.52 -14.96 1.55
CA LYS A 72 -0.53 -16.08 2.50
C LYS A 72 0.19 -17.29 1.88
N PRO A 73 0.55 -18.34 2.65
CA PRO A 73 1.20 -19.52 2.10
C PRO A 73 0.46 -20.08 0.88
N GLY A 74 1.17 -20.23 -0.24
CA GLY A 74 0.61 -20.71 -1.51
C GLY A 74 -0.11 -19.66 -2.36
N GLU A 75 -0.23 -18.41 -1.92
CA GLU A 75 -0.85 -17.33 -2.69
C GLU A 75 0.09 -16.14 -2.84
N GLN A 76 0.15 -15.59 -4.06
CA GLN A 76 0.95 -14.42 -4.37
C GLN A 76 0.18 -13.13 -4.07
N PRO A 77 0.84 -12.08 -3.53
CA PRO A 77 0.32 -10.73 -3.60
C PRO A 77 0.17 -10.29 -5.06
N TRP A 78 -0.54 -9.18 -5.26
CA TRP A 78 -0.79 -8.63 -6.58
C TRP A 78 -0.57 -7.12 -6.60
N MET A 79 -0.23 -6.59 -7.78
CA MET A 79 -0.31 -5.18 -8.07
C MET A 79 -1.06 -4.95 -9.37
N SER A 80 -1.71 -3.79 -9.46
CA SER A 80 -2.40 -3.33 -10.65
C SER A 80 -1.95 -1.94 -11.02
N ALA A 81 -1.65 -1.76 -12.30
CA ALA A 81 -1.41 -0.48 -12.93
C ALA A 81 -1.81 -0.57 -14.41
N GLU A 82 -2.42 0.47 -14.94
CA GLU A 82 -2.72 0.60 -16.38
C GLU A 82 -3.53 -0.57 -16.98
N GLY A 83 -4.49 -1.10 -16.22
CA GLY A 83 -5.36 -2.21 -16.67
C GLY A 83 -4.65 -3.57 -16.74
N ARG A 84 -3.48 -3.69 -16.10
CA ARG A 84 -2.74 -4.94 -15.99
C ARG A 84 -2.57 -5.33 -14.54
N ARG A 85 -2.61 -6.63 -14.30
CA ARG A 85 -2.40 -7.23 -13.00
C ARG A 85 -1.10 -8.02 -13.00
N MET A 86 -0.17 -7.70 -12.11
CA MET A 86 1.03 -8.48 -11.86
C MET A 86 0.92 -9.23 -10.53
N TYR A 87 1.47 -10.43 -10.48
CA TYR A 87 1.68 -11.22 -9.26
C TYR A 87 3.17 -11.59 -9.16
N SER A 88 3.67 -11.70 -7.95
CA SER A 88 5.06 -12.07 -7.62
C SER A 88 5.11 -12.62 -6.21
N ASP A 89 6.24 -13.16 -5.75
CA ASP A 89 6.35 -13.68 -4.38
C ASP A 89 6.27 -12.55 -3.33
N ARG A 90 6.84 -11.38 -3.69
CA ARG A 90 6.75 -10.14 -2.92
C ARG A 90 6.52 -8.96 -3.85
N ILE A 91 5.79 -7.96 -3.37
CA ILE A 91 5.61 -6.69 -4.08
C ILE A 91 6.13 -5.58 -3.20
N PHE A 92 6.93 -4.71 -3.79
CA PHE A 92 7.47 -3.53 -3.13
C PHE A 92 6.80 -2.28 -3.68
N VAL A 93 6.50 -1.35 -2.79
CA VAL A 93 5.93 -0.05 -3.10
C VAL A 93 6.78 1.00 -2.42
N ASN A 94 7.44 1.85 -3.20
CA ASN A 94 8.03 3.07 -2.68
C ASN A 94 6.93 4.14 -2.59
N THR A 95 6.63 4.59 -1.37
CA THR A 95 5.54 5.53 -1.13
C THR A 95 5.90 6.97 -1.46
N GLU A 96 7.19 7.29 -1.59
CA GLU A 96 7.66 8.62 -1.99
C GLU A 96 7.45 8.86 -3.49
N ASP A 97 8.03 8.03 -4.34
CA ASP A 97 8.00 8.20 -5.80
C ASP A 97 6.90 7.40 -6.50
N GLY A 98 6.26 6.46 -5.80
CA GLY A 98 5.21 5.61 -6.36
C GLY A 98 5.69 4.45 -7.20
N ARG A 99 7.00 4.18 -7.21
CA ARG A 99 7.53 3.02 -7.91
C ARG A 99 7.03 1.73 -7.26
N MET A 100 6.54 0.82 -8.09
CA MET A 100 6.11 -0.52 -7.68
C MET A 100 6.84 -1.60 -8.47
N TRP A 101 7.26 -2.66 -7.80
CA TRP A 101 7.94 -3.79 -8.46
C TRP A 101 7.71 -5.12 -7.74
N GLY A 102 7.74 -6.19 -8.50
CA GLY A 102 7.68 -7.56 -7.99
C GLY A 102 9.07 -8.17 -7.82
N ASP A 103 9.18 -9.12 -6.89
CA ASP A 103 10.33 -9.99 -6.71
C ASP A 103 9.86 -11.44 -6.56
N GLY A 104 10.54 -12.36 -7.24
CA GLY A 104 10.20 -13.79 -7.28
C GLY A 104 8.97 -14.13 -8.13
N ASN A 105 9.04 -15.24 -8.87
CA ASN A 105 7.97 -15.87 -9.67
C ASN A 105 6.95 -14.89 -10.30
N ILE A 106 7.45 -13.93 -11.09
CA ILE A 106 6.63 -12.86 -11.65
C ILE A 106 5.74 -13.38 -12.77
N ARG A 107 4.45 -13.02 -12.73
CA ARG A 107 3.51 -13.23 -13.83
C ARG A 107 2.57 -12.05 -13.99
N THR A 108 2.20 -11.74 -15.24
CA THR A 108 1.29 -10.64 -15.57
C THR A 108 0.09 -11.18 -16.33
N VAL A 109 -1.10 -10.65 -16.04
CA VAL A 109 -2.35 -10.94 -16.74
C VAL A 109 -3.07 -9.63 -17.03
N GLU A 110 -3.89 -9.60 -18.07
CA GLU A 110 -4.81 -8.48 -18.31
C GLU A 110 -5.88 -8.45 -17.21
N GLU A 111 -6.26 -7.25 -16.75
CA GLU A 111 -7.44 -7.12 -15.90
C GLU A 111 -8.70 -7.31 -16.73
N LYS A 112 -9.64 -8.10 -16.21
CA LYS A 112 -10.96 -8.32 -16.81
C LYS A 112 -11.89 -7.15 -16.56
#